data_AF-A0A497NYL4-F1
#
_entry.id   AF-A0A497NYL4-F1
#
_cell.length_a   1.000
_cell.length_b   1.000
_cell.length_c   1.000
_cell.angle_alpha   90.00
_cell.angle_beta   90.00
_cell.angle_gamma   90.00
#
_symmetry.space_group_name_H-M   'P 1'
#
loop_
_entity.id
_entity.type
_entity.pdbx_description
1 polymer ?
#
loop_
_entity_poly.entity_id
_entity_poly.type
_entity_poly.pdbx_seq_one_letter_code
_entity_poly.pdbx_strand_id
1 'polypeptide(L)' 'MNQRVTSKFPVLHVGSIPKFDPKTWDFVVEGLVKNPLRLMYKEFLKLPKMVSVSDFHCVTGWSRLQNYL' A
#
# COMPACT_ATOMS: atom_id res chain seq x y z
N MET A 1 -17.22 12.69 -14.32
CA MET A 1 -15.99 11.87 -14.38
C MET A 1 -16.36 10.48 -14.88
N ASN A 2 -15.59 9.91 -15.83
CA ASN A 2 -15.90 8.62 -16.46
C ASN A 2 -15.18 7.46 -15.72
N GLN A 3 -15.67 7.10 -14.54
CA GLN A 3 -15.17 5.96 -13.75
C GLN A 3 -15.97 4.70 -14.11
N ARG A 4 -15.28 3.60 -14.46
CA ARG A 4 -15.90 2.30 -14.73
C ARG A 4 -15.70 1.35 -13.55
N VAL A 5 -16.79 0.79 -13.02
CA VAL A 5 -16.73 -0.17 -11.90
C VAL A 5 -16.18 -1.51 -12.38
N THR A 6 -15.24 -2.09 -11.62
CA THR A 6 -14.65 -3.40 -11.88
C THR A 6 -14.58 -4.22 -10.60
N SER A 7 -14.79 -5.54 -10.73
CA SER A 7 -14.53 -6.52 -9.67
C SER A 7 -13.08 -7.01 -9.65
N LYS A 8 -12.35 -6.87 -10.76
CA LYS A 8 -10.94 -7.22 -10.91
C LYS A 8 -10.04 -6.11 -10.38
N PHE A 9 -8.86 -6.47 -9.90
CA PHE A 9 -7.74 -5.55 -9.67
C PHE A 9 -6.86 -5.47 -10.92
N PRO A 10 -6.86 -4.34 -11.65
CA PRO A 10 -5.88 -4.11 -12.70
C PRO A 10 -4.48 -4.03 -12.07
N VAL A 11 -3.52 -4.76 -12.63
CA VAL A 11 -2.11 -4.63 -12.23
C VAL A 11 -1.53 -3.43 -12.97
N LEU A 12 -1.05 -2.45 -12.21
CA LEU A 12 -0.40 -1.25 -12.73
C LEU A 12 0.95 -1.10 -12.02
N HIS A 13 2.01 -0.89 -12.80
CA HIS A 13 3.33 -0.59 -12.26
C HIS A 13 4.00 0.46 -13.14
N VAL A 14 4.70 1.39 -12.51
CA VAL A 14 5.54 2.35 -13.20
C VAL A 14 6.98 1.89 -13.01
N GLY A 15 7.63 1.49 -14.09
CA GLY A 15 9.00 0.98 -14.07
C GLY A 15 9.11 -0.51 -13.69
N SER A 16 10.33 -0.94 -13.38
CA SER A 16 10.64 -2.33 -13.03
C SER A 16 10.13 -2.68 -11.62
N ILE A 17 9.66 -3.91 -11.45
CA ILE A 17 9.30 -4.44 -10.14
C ILE A 17 10.60 -4.67 -9.34
N PRO A 18 10.76 -4.07 -8.16
CA PRO A 18 11.97 -4.25 -7.35
C PRO A 18 12.07 -5.69 -6.83
N LYS A 19 13.30 -6.21 -6.73
CA LYS A 19 13.55 -7.47 -6.02
C LYS A 19 13.28 -7.25 -4.52
N PHE A 20 12.59 -8.20 -3.91
CA PHE A 20 12.24 -8.15 -2.49
C PHE A 20 13.01 -9.20 -1.70
N ASP A 21 13.70 -8.76 -0.64
CA ASP A 21 14.33 -9.63 0.35
C ASP A 21 13.97 -9.13 1.76
N PRO A 22 13.17 -9.90 2.54
CA PRO A 22 12.81 -9.56 3.91
C PRO A 22 13.98 -9.28 4.85
N LYS A 23 15.17 -9.83 4.56
CA LYS A 23 16.36 -9.68 5.41
C LYS A 23 17.02 -8.32 5.25
N THR A 24 16.87 -7.69 4.09
CA THR A 24 17.50 -6.39 3.77
C THR A 24 16.49 -5.25 3.73
N TRP A 25 15.18 -5.55 3.79
CA TRP A 25 14.11 -4.56 3.79
C TRP A 25 14.05 -3.73 5.09
N ASP A 26 13.85 -2.42 4.93
CA ASP A 26 13.70 -1.44 6.00
C ASP A 26 12.47 -0.54 5.79
N PHE A 27 11.82 -0.16 6.90
CA PHE A 27 10.78 0.86 6.94
C PHE A 27 11.24 2.02 7.81
N VAL A 28 11.20 3.24 7.28
CA VAL A 28 11.70 4.44 7.93
C VAL A 28 10.61 5.49 7.99
N VAL A 29 10.41 6.08 9.17
CA VAL A 29 9.63 7.29 9.39
C VAL A 29 10.58 8.36 9.90
N GLU A 30 10.75 9.40 9.09
CA GLU A 30 11.70 10.48 9.32
C GLU A 30 11.12 11.84 8.85
N GLY A 31 11.92 12.90 8.94
CA GLY A 31 11.50 14.27 8.64
C GLY A 31 11.00 15.01 9.88
N LEU A 32 9.83 15.66 9.78
CA LEU A 32 9.26 16.47 10.86
C LEU A 32 8.53 15.61 11.91
N VAL A 33 9.25 14.66 12.51
CA VAL A 33 8.74 13.75 13.54
C VAL A 33 9.52 13.89 14.83
N LYS A 34 8.83 13.87 15.97
CA LYS A 34 9.47 13.97 17.29
C LYS A 34 10.40 12.77 17.57
N ASN A 35 9.98 11.57 17.19
CA ASN A 35 10.73 10.34 17.36
C ASN A 35 10.80 9.61 16.02
N PRO A 36 11.96 9.63 15.33
CA PRO A 36 12.17 8.82 14.15
C PRO A 36 11.97 7.33 14.45
N LEU A 37 11.47 6.59 13.47
CA LEU A 37 11.17 5.17 13.61
C LEU A 37 11.83 4.40 12.47
N ARG A 38 12.52 3.31 12.81
CA ARG A 38 13.04 2.36 11.83
C ARG A 38 12.64 0.96 12.24
N LEU A 39 12.02 0.21 11.33
CA LEU A 39 11.54 -1.16 11.56
C LEU A 39 12.12 -2.09 10.50
N MET A 40 12.66 -3.22 10.93
CA MET A 40 12.90 -4.36 10.04
C MET A 40 11.56 -5.00 9.66
N TYR A 41 11.56 -5.80 8.59
CA TYR A 41 10.34 -6.47 8.10
C TYR A 41 9.61 -7.27 9.19
N LYS A 42 10.34 -8.00 10.02
CA LYS A 42 9.76 -8.77 11.14
C LYS A 42 9.08 -7.90 12.20
N GLU A 43 9.54 -6.67 12.40
CA GLU A 43 8.99 -5.76 13.40
C GLU A 43 7.76 -5.03 12.83
N PHE A 44 7.83 -4.63 11.55
CA PHE A 44 6.71 -4.08 10.82
C PHE A 44 5.50 -5.01 10.84
N LEU A 45 5.71 -6.31 10.62
CA LEU A 45 4.61 -7.31 10.65
C LEU A 45 3.96 -7.51 12.02
N LYS A 46 4.59 -7.06 13.12
CA LYS A 46 4.04 -7.11 14.48
C LYS A 46 3.15 -5.91 14.80
N LEU A 47 3.11 -4.88 13.95
CA LEU A 47 2.24 -3.73 14.15
C LEU A 47 0.76 -4.19 14.18
N PRO A 48 -0.10 -3.53 14.98
CA PRO A 48 -1.53 -3.82 14.99
C PRO A 48 -2.13 -3.72 13.60
N LYS A 49 -2.95 -4.69 13.23
CA LYS A 49 -3.65 -4.72 11.95
C LYS A 49 -5.08 -4.26 12.16
N MET A 50 -5.57 -3.43 11.25
CA MET A 50 -6.96 -3.01 11.17
C MET A 50 -7.47 -3.36 9.78
N VAL A 51 -8.71 -3.85 9.69
CA VAL A 51 -9.41 -3.97 8.41
C VAL A 51 -10.20 -2.70 8.17
N SER A 52 -10.03 -2.09 7.01
CA SER A 52 -10.81 -0.93 6.57
C SER A 52 -11.56 -1.25 5.29
N VAL A 53 -12.85 -0.91 5.24
CA VAL A 53 -13.64 -1.03 4.00
C VAL A 53 -13.65 0.32 3.32
N SER A 54 -13.12 0.40 2.10
CA SER A 54 -13.01 1.66 1.36
C SER A 54 -13.13 1.45 -0.15
N ASP A 55 -13.65 2.46 -0.85
CA ASP A 55 -13.67 2.47 -2.30
C ASP A 55 -12.33 2.95 -2.86
N PHE A 56 -11.88 2.34 -3.95
CA PHE A 56 -10.66 2.72 -4.65
C PHE A 56 -11.04 3.31 -6.01
N HIS A 57 -10.61 4.54 -6.27
CA HIS A 57 -10.87 5.25 -7.53
C HIS A 57 -9.55 5.61 -8.21
N CYS A 58 -9.25 5.00 -9.35
CA CYS A 58 -8.05 5.28 -10.10
C CYS A 58 -8.23 6.49 -11.00
N VAL A 59 -7.22 7.35 -11.06
CA VAL A 59 -7.17 8.50 -11.98
C VAL A 59 -7.25 8.10 -13.45
N THR A 60 -6.93 6.84 -13.80
CA THR A 60 -7.06 6.31 -15.17
C THR A 60 -8.47 5.79 -15.51
N GLY A 61 -9.47 6.04 -14.64
CA GLY A 61 -10.89 5.87 -14.98
C GLY A 61 -11.54 4.55 -14.57
N TRP A 62 -11.04 3.85 -13.55
CA TRP A 62 -11.69 2.66 -13.00
C TRP A 62 -11.84 2.72 -11.49
N SER A 63 -12.89 2.08 -10.98
CA SER A 63 -13.20 2.01 -9.54
C SER A 63 -13.46 0.58 -9.09
N ARG A 64 -12.96 0.22 -7.90
CA ARG A 64 -13.33 -1.01 -7.19
C ARG A 64 -14.03 -0.59 -5.90
N LEU A 65 -15.24 -1.09 -5.69
CA LEU A 65 -16.07 -0.75 -4.53
C LEU A 65 -15.95 -1.85 -3.47
N GLN A 66 -16.22 -1.52 -2.20
CA GLN A 66 -16.19 -2.47 -1.09
C GLN A 66 -14.83 -3.21 -0.96
N ASN A 67 -13.71 -2.48 -1.03
CA ASN A 67 -12.40 -3.11 -0.82
C ASN A 67 -12.14 -3.28 0.67
N TYR A 68 -11.86 -4.51 1.09
CA TYR A 68 -11.32 -4.82 2.41
C TYR A 68 -9.80 -4.66 2.35
N LEU A 69 -9.28 -3.61 2.98
CA LEU A 69 -7.85 -3.29 3.12
C LEU A 69 -7.35 -3.73 4.50
#